data_AF-A0A060CB86-F1
#
_entry.id   AF-A0A060CB86-F1
#
_cell.length_a   1.000
_cell.length_b   1.000
_cell.length_c   1.000
_cell.angle_alpha   90.00
_cell.angle_beta   90.00
_cell.angle_gamma   90.00
#
_symmetry.space_group_name_H-M   'P 1'
#
loop_
_entity.id
_entity.type
_entity.pdbx_description
1 polymer ?
#
loop_
_entity_poly.entity_id
_entity_poly.type
_entity_poly.pdbx_seq_one_letter_code
_entity_poly.pdbx_strand_id
1 'polypeptide(L)' 'MADIADTDDGALDGDTEHDRAVGPMQMIPQTWAAYAVDGSGDAIADPQNIDDAALAAAHYLCATGYDLSSSSGW' A
#
# COMPACT_ATOMS: atom_id res chain seq x y z
N MET A 1 -14.78 -5.36 -13.19
CA MET A 1 -13.40 -5.08 -12.75
C MET A 1 -13.26 -3.58 -12.75
N ALA A 2 -12.73 -2.97 -11.69
CA ALA A 2 -12.44 -1.54 -11.71
C ALA A 2 -11.11 -1.35 -12.42
N ASP A 3 -11.09 -0.59 -13.52
CA ASP A 3 -9.86 -0.24 -14.22
C ASP A 3 -9.24 0.98 -13.53
N ILE A 4 -8.03 0.81 -13.01
CA ILE A 4 -7.23 1.87 -12.40
C ILE A 4 -6.10 2.14 -13.39
N ALA A 5 -5.98 3.38 -13.87
CA ALA A 5 -4.89 3.75 -14.77
C ALA A 5 -3.54 3.65 -14.04
N ASP A 6 -2.51 3.25 -14.78
CA ASP A 6 -1.12 3.19 -14.29
C ASP A 6 -0.69 4.54 -13.64
N THR A 7 0.00 4.44 -12.50
CA THR A 7 0.54 5.59 -11.78
C THR A 7 2.03 5.51 -11.50
N ASP A 8 2.69 4.41 -11.87
CA ASP A 8 4.10 4.18 -11.54
C ASP A 8 4.95 3.65 -12.71
N ASP A 9 4.44 3.68 -13.94
CA ASP A 9 5.07 3.16 -15.15
C ASP A 9 5.40 1.64 -15.02
N GLY A 10 4.56 0.90 -14.30
CA GLY A 10 4.70 -0.53 -14.03
C GLY A 10 5.81 -0.88 -13.03
N ALA A 11 6.23 0.06 -12.18
CA ALA A 11 7.35 -0.13 -11.27
C ALA A 11 7.08 -1.18 -10.18
N LEU A 12 5.85 -1.24 -9.65
CA LEU A 12 5.50 -2.13 -8.54
C LEU A 12 4.79 -3.40 -8.99
N ASP A 13 3.95 -3.34 -10.02
CA ASP A 13 3.14 -4.48 -10.48
C ASP A 13 3.51 -5.02 -11.87
N GLY A 14 4.37 -4.31 -12.61
CA GLY A 14 4.81 -4.67 -13.96
C GLY A 14 3.82 -4.36 -15.08
N ASP A 15 2.72 -3.65 -14.82
CA ASP A 15 1.69 -3.32 -15.81
C ASP A 15 1.73 -1.81 -16.13
N THR A 16 2.19 -1.47 -17.33
CA THR A 16 2.35 -0.06 -17.76
C THR A 16 1.05 0.56 -18.27
N GLU A 17 -0.07 -0.16 -18.20
CA GLU A 17 -1.38 0.35 -18.63
C GLU A 17 -2.32 0.53 -17.44
N HIS A 18 -2.26 -0.39 -16.46
CA HIS A 18 -3.18 -0.41 -15.33
C HIS A 18 -2.51 -0.80 -14.03
N ASP A 19 -2.79 -0.03 -12.98
CA ASP A 19 -2.40 -0.31 -11.60
C ASP A 19 -3.16 -1.51 -11.01
N ARG A 20 -2.43 -2.44 -10.41
CA ARG A 20 -2.93 -3.62 -9.70
C ARG A 20 -2.43 -3.66 -8.28
N ALA A 21 -3.22 -4.30 -7.43
CA ALA A 21 -2.85 -4.49 -6.03
C ALA A 21 -1.57 -5.34 -5.89
N VAL A 22 -0.57 -4.80 -5.19
CA VAL A 22 0.72 -5.43 -4.91
C VAL A 22 0.81 -5.90 -3.47
N GLY A 23 1.70 -6.86 -3.22
CA GLY A 23 2.01 -7.31 -1.88
C GLY A 23 0.92 -8.11 -1.16
N PRO A 24 1.22 -8.56 0.06
CA PRO A 24 0.28 -9.32 0.88
C PRO A 24 -0.91 -8.49 1.37
N MET A 25 -0.75 -7.17 1.44
CA MET A 25 -1.82 -6.24 1.83
C MET A 25 -2.64 -5.70 0.65
N GLN A 26 -2.31 -6.12 -0.57
CA GLN A 26 -3.07 -5.78 -1.77
C GLN A 26 -3.27 -4.27 -1.95
N MET A 27 -2.20 -3.49 -1.72
CA MET A 27 -2.22 -2.04 -1.92
C MET A 27 -1.98 -1.72 -3.38
N ILE A 28 -2.75 -0.80 -3.96
CA ILE A 28 -2.51 -0.30 -5.33
C ILE A 28 -1.32 0.69 -5.34
N PRO A 29 -0.56 0.82 -6.45
CA PRO A 29 0.65 1.63 -6.54
C PRO A 29 0.49 3.07 -6.04
N GLN A 30 -0.57 3.76 -6.43
CA GLN A 30 -0.86 5.12 -5.91
C GLN A 30 -0.97 5.20 -4.39
N THR A 31 -1.55 4.18 -3.74
CA THR A 31 -1.68 4.13 -2.28
C THR A 31 -0.33 3.78 -1.66
N TRP A 32 0.41 2.85 -2.26
CA TRP A 32 1.76 2.53 -1.81
C TRP A 32 2.66 3.77 -1.83
N ALA A 33 2.66 4.54 -2.92
CA ALA A 33 3.46 5.76 -3.05
C ALA A 33 3.19 6.81 -1.95
N ALA A 34 1.96 6.85 -1.42
CA ALA A 34 1.57 7.78 -0.37
C ALA A 34 1.89 7.29 1.05
N TYR A 35 1.94 5.98 1.28
CA TYR A 35 1.99 5.39 2.64
C TYR A 35 3.11 4.38 2.87
N ALA A 36 3.96 4.10 1.88
CA ALA A 36 5.08 3.19 2.01
C ALA A 36 6.04 3.62 3.11
N VAL A 37 6.43 2.67 3.95
CA VAL A 37 7.40 2.86 5.02
C VAL A 37 8.26 1.60 5.10
N ASP A 38 9.56 1.78 5.27
CA ASP A 38 10.49 0.71 5.65
C ASP A 38 10.20 0.29 7.09
N GLY A 39 9.44 -0.81 7.24
CA GLY A 39 9.09 -1.42 8.51
C GLY A 39 10.11 -2.45 8.97
N SER A 40 10.87 -3.04 8.03
CA SER A 40 11.88 -4.05 8.31
C SER A 40 13.24 -3.48 8.76
N GLY A 41 13.52 -2.22 8.44
CA GLY A 41 14.72 -1.46 8.82
C GLY A 41 15.92 -1.70 7.91
N ASP A 42 15.70 -2.14 6.67
CA ASP A 42 16.76 -2.42 5.69
C ASP A 42 17.04 -1.25 4.71
N ALA A 43 16.39 -0.10 4.94
CA ALA A 43 16.40 1.12 4.13
C ALA A 43 15.65 1.02 2.79
N ILE A 44 14.86 -0.03 2.59
CA ILE A 44 14.02 -0.24 1.40
C ILE A 44 12.57 -0.39 1.86
N ALA A 45 11.64 0.31 1.22
CA ALA A 45 10.22 0.04 1.37
C ALA A 45 9.78 -0.89 0.24
N ASP A 46 9.62 -2.18 0.53
CA ASP A 46 9.21 -3.20 -0.43
C ASP A 46 7.77 -3.66 -0.17
N PRO A 47 6.83 -3.49 -1.12
CA PRO A 47 5.45 -3.96 -0.94
C PRO A 47 5.34 -5.48 -0.78
N GLN A 48 6.35 -6.25 -1.19
CA GLN A 48 6.39 -7.70 -1.02
C GLN A 48 6.92 -8.12 0.36
N ASN A 49 7.57 -7.22 1.09
CA ASN A 49 7.99 -7.44 2.47
C ASN A 49 6.78 -7.31 3.41
N ILE A 50 6.56 -8.32 4.26
CA ILE A 50 5.39 -8.36 5.13
C ILE A 50 5.42 -7.27 6.23
N ASP A 51 6.59 -6.91 6.73
CA ASP A 51 6.74 -5.91 7.77
C ASP A 51 6.45 -4.51 7.22
N ASP A 52 7.01 -4.20 6.04
CA ASP A 52 6.75 -2.96 5.32
C ASP A 52 5.28 -2.85 4.91
N ALA A 53 4.71 -3.92 4.34
CA ALA A 53 3.32 -3.95 3.92
C ALA A 53 2.35 -3.77 5.11
N ALA A 54 2.62 -4.43 6.24
CA ALA A 54 1.78 -4.29 7.44
C ALA A 54 1.88 -2.88 8.02
N LEU A 55 3.09 -2.29 8.07
CA LEU A 55 3.27 -0.94 8.58
C LEU A 55 2.64 0.11 7.65
N ALA A 56 2.77 -0.04 6.33
CA ALA A 56 2.13 0.83 5.34
C ALA A 56 0.59 0.78 5.47
N ALA A 57 0.01 -0.41 5.67
CA ALA A 57 -1.42 -0.55 5.93
C ALA A 57 -1.84 0.14 7.24
N ALA A 58 -1.05 -0.01 8.32
CA ALA A 58 -1.31 0.70 9.58
C ALA A 58 -1.22 2.22 9.41
N HIS A 59 -0.24 2.72 8.65
CA HIS A 59 -0.10 4.14 8.32
C HIS A 59 -1.31 4.66 7.54
N TYR A 60 -1.76 3.93 6.52
CA TYR A 60 -2.96 4.25 5.77
C TYR A 60 -4.18 4.37 6.70
N LEU A 61 -4.41 3.37 7.55
CA LEU A 61 -5.53 3.35 8.50
C LEU A 61 -5.46 4.53 9.49
N CYS A 62 -4.28 4.82 10.05
CA CYS A 62 -4.08 5.98 10.92
C CYS A 62 -4.35 7.32 10.21
N ALA A 63 -3.98 7.44 8.93
CA ALA A 63 -4.18 8.65 8.15
C ALA A 63 -5.66 8.94 7.82
N THR A 64 -6.51 7.91 7.79
CA THR A 64 -7.96 8.10 7.57
C THR A 64 -8.67 8.86 8.70
N GLY A 65 -8.05 8.93 9.89
CA GLY A 65 -8.60 9.63 11.05
C GLY A 65 -9.76 8.91 11.75
N TYR A 66 -10.03 7.64 11.40
CA TYR A 66 -11.01 6.82 12.09
C TYR A 66 -10.49 6.28 13.43
N ASP A 67 -11.40 6.04 14.38
CA ASP A 67 -11.09 5.35 15.63
C ASP A 67 -11.07 3.84 15.43
N LEU A 68 -9.87 3.32 15.16
CA LEU A 68 -9.60 1.89 14.94
C LEU A 68 -9.86 1.03 16.19
N SER A 69 -10.08 1.63 17.37
CA SER A 69 -10.46 0.88 18.58
C SER A 69 -11.95 0.54 18.64
N SER A 70 -12.76 1.12 17.75
CA SER A 70 -14.21 0.93 17.68
C SER A 70 -14.62 0.11 16.45
N SER A 71 -15.65 -0.74 16.57
CA SER A 71 -16.18 -1.50 15.42
C SER A 71 -16.81 -0.67 14.31
N SER A 72 -17.02 0.62 14.55
CA SER A 72 -17.45 1.57 13.53
C SER A 72 -16.29 2.21 12.77
N GLY A 73 -15.06 2.10 13.28
CA GLY A 73 -13.88 2.78 12.73
C GLY A 73 -12.88 1.87 12.03
N TRP A 74 -13.03 0.56 12.10
CA TRP A 74 -12.29 -0.41 11.26
C TRP A 74 -13.20 -1.06 10.22
#